data_AF-A0A6F8T869-F1
#
_entry.id   AF-A0A6F8T869-F1
#
_cell.length_a   1.000
_cell.length_b   1.000
_cell.length_c   1.000
_cell.angle_alpha   90.00
_cell.angle_beta   90.00
_cell.angle_gamma   90.00
#
_symmetry.space_group_name_H-M   'P 1'
#
loop_
_entity.id
_entity.type
_entity.pdbx_description
1 polymer ?
#
loop_
_entity_poly.entity_id
_entity_poly.type
_entity_poly.pdbx_seq_one_letter_code
_entity_poly.pdbx_strand_id
1 'polypeptide(L)'
;MTPCIKLVDKVRIESNIKKKYDKAQTPYQRLMTSSDLTLEQKKTLQDKFITLDPFDLQKTIQKKLKLLFKLVNVQNTKQRKAI
;
A
#
# COMPACT_ATOMS: atom_id res chain seq x y z
N MET A 1 -7.64 5.18 -4.73
CA MET A 1 -6.30 4.55 -4.61
C MET A 1 -5.51 4.86 -5.87
N THR A 2 -4.26 5.29 -5.74
CA THR A 2 -3.37 5.54 -6.88
C THR A 2 -2.77 4.22 -7.40
N PRO A 3 -2.72 4.00 -8.73
CA PRO A 3 -2.07 2.83 -9.30
C PRO A 3 -0.56 2.90 -9.04
N CYS A 4 0.06 1.75 -8.73
CA CYS A 4 1.49 1.65 -8.45
C CYS A 4 2.13 0.57 -9.32
N ILE A 5 3.30 0.92 -9.88
CA ILE A 5 4.13 0.05 -10.68
C ILE A 5 5.05 -0.75 -9.74
N LYS A 6 4.91 -2.08 -9.71
CA LYS A 6 5.76 -2.94 -8.88
C LYS A 6 6.97 -3.40 -9.70
N LEU A 7 8.15 -3.43 -9.08
CA LEU A 7 9.33 -4.09 -9.65
C LEU A 7 9.11 -5.61 -9.58
N VAL A 8 9.03 -6.26 -10.74
CA VAL A 8 8.84 -7.72 -10.83
C VAL A 8 10.17 -8.42 -10.72
N ASP A 9 11.17 -7.89 -11.42
CA ASP A 9 12.49 -8.51 -11.51
C ASP A 9 13.57 -7.45 -11.70
N LYS A 10 14.77 -7.75 -11.22
CA LYS A 10 15.96 -6.98 -11.55
C LYS A 10 17.10 -7.94 -11.83
N VAL A 11 17.69 -7.81 -13.02
CA VAL A 11 18.81 -8.65 -13.45
C VAL A 11 20.03 -7.76 -13.66
N ARG A 12 21.18 -8.19 -13.12
CA ARG A 12 22.46 -7.53 -13.35
C ARG A 12 23.09 -8.07 -14.64
N ILE A 13 23.36 -7.18 -15.58
CA ILE A 13 24.03 -7.49 -16.84
C ILE A 13 25.31 -6.64 -16.83
N GLU A 14 26.44 -7.29 -16.56
CA GLU A 14 27.76 -6.64 -16.37
C GLU A 14 27.72 -5.51 -15.31
N SER A 15 28.05 -4.28 -15.71
CA SER A 15 28.03 -3.09 -14.86
C SER A 15 26.64 -2.46 -14.70
N ASN A 16 25.62 -2.92 -15.44
CA ASN A 16 24.27 -2.33 -15.43
C ASN A 16 23.22 -3.20 -14.72
N ILE A 17 22.15 -2.56 -14.23
CA ILE A 17 20.99 -3.26 -13.64
C ILE A 17 19.78 -2.98 -14.52
N LYS A 18 19.24 -4.04 -15.15
CA LYS A 18 18.00 -3.96 -15.92
C LYS A 18 16.84 -4.32 -14.99
N LYS A 19 15.89 -3.39 -14.85
CA LYS A 19 14.68 -3.53 -14.03
C LYS A 19 13.49 -3.86 -14.92
N LYS A 20 12.73 -4.89 -14.58
CA LYS A 20 11.45 -5.23 -15.21
C LYS A 20 10.32 -4.85 -14.28
N TYR A 21 9.49 -3.92 -14.74
CA TYR A 21 8.35 -3.43 -14.00
C TYR A 21 7.05 -4.07 -14.49
N ASP A 22 6.10 -4.24 -13.58
CA ASP A 22 4.76 -4.73 -13.90
C ASP A 22 3.89 -3.61 -14.50
N LYS A 23 2.73 -3.96 -15.03
CA LYS A 23 1.70 -2.98 -15.38
C LYS A 23 1.25 -2.22 -14.13
N ALA A 24 0.94 -0.94 -14.31
CA ALA A 24 0.39 -0.12 -13.24
C ALA A 24 -0.97 -0.68 -12.80
N GLN A 25 -1.08 -1.09 -11.55
CA GLN A 25 -2.31 -1.63 -10.98
C GLN A 25 -2.52 -1.09 -9.56
N THR A 26 -3.77 -0.92 -9.16
CA THR A 26 -4.08 -0.63 -7.76
C THR A 26 -3.88 -1.88 -6.90
N PRO A 27 -3.62 -1.73 -5.59
CA PRO A 27 -3.55 -2.87 -4.69
C PRO A 27 -4.81 -3.75 -4.75
N TYR A 28 -6.00 -3.16 -4.85
CA TYR A 28 -7.26 -3.89 -5.02
C TYR A 28 -7.27 -4.71 -6.32
N GLN A 29 -6.92 -4.12 -7.46
CA GLN A 29 -6.87 -4.84 -8.74
C GLN A 29 -5.93 -6.03 -8.68
N ARG A 30 -4.72 -5.85 -8.14
CA ARG A 30 -3.73 -6.92 -7.98
C ARG A 30 -4.25 -8.06 -7.09
N LEU A 31 -4.93 -7.71 -6.01
CA LEU A 31 -5.52 -8.66 -5.07
C LEU A 31 -6.66 -9.46 -5.73
N MET A 32 -7.51 -8.81 -6.54
CA MET A 32 -8.58 -9.50 -7.27
C MET A 32 -8.04 -10.49 -8.30
N THR A 33 -6.89 -10.18 -8.91
CA THR A 33 -6.20 -11.06 -9.86
C THR A 33 -5.36 -12.16 -9.21
N SER A 34 -5.10 -12.13 -7.91
CA SER A 34 -4.29 -13.16 -7.26
C SER A 34 -5.08 -14.47 -7.08
N SER A 35 -4.35 -15.58 -7.06
CA SER A 35 -4.86 -16.93 -6.79
C SER A 35 -5.10 -17.19 -5.29
N ASP A 36 -4.63 -16.29 -4.43
CA ASP A 36 -4.59 -16.51 -2.98
C ASP A 36 -5.95 -16.30 -2.28
N LEU A 37 -6.97 -15.85 -3.01
CA LEU A 37 -8.30 -15.55 -2.48
C LEU A 37 -9.35 -16.53 -3.00
N THR A 38 -10.21 -16.98 -2.10
CA THR A 38 -11.42 -17.73 -2.46
C THR A 38 -12.45 -16.83 -3.14
N LEU A 39 -13.39 -17.43 -3.88
CA LEU A 39 -14.43 -16.68 -4.58
C LEU A 39 -15.29 -15.84 -3.62
N GLU A 40 -15.61 -16.41 -2.45
CA GLU A 40 -16.34 -15.73 -1.35
C GLU A 40 -15.60 -14.47 -0.86
N GLN A 41 -14.28 -14.56 -0.68
CA GLN A 41 -13.46 -13.43 -0.26
C GLN A 41 -13.40 -12.34 -1.32
N LYS A 42 -13.29 -12.72 -2.61
CA LYS A 42 -13.32 -11.78 -3.74
C LYS A 42 -14.65 -11.04 -3.81
N LYS A 43 -15.76 -11.74 -3.62
CA LYS A 43 -17.11 -11.14 -3.61
C LYS A 43 -17.26 -10.14 -2.46
N THR A 44 -16.86 -10.53 -1.25
CA THR A 44 -16.87 -9.64 -0.08
C THR A 44 -16.04 -8.37 -0.29
N LEU A 45 -14.87 -8.51 -0.93
CA LEU A 45 -14.01 -7.38 -1.28
C LEU A 45 -14.63 -6.46 -2.32
N GLN A 46 -15.31 -7.03 -3.31
CA GLN A 46 -16.00 -6.28 -4.35
C GLN A 46 -17.19 -5.50 -3.80
N ASP A 47 -18.01 -6.12 -2.94
CA ASP A 47 -19.14 -5.45 -2.29
C ASP A 47 -18.65 -4.26 -1.44
N LYS A 48 -17.59 -4.48 -0.65
CA LYS A 48 -16.95 -3.39 0.12
C LYS A 48 -16.39 -2.30 -0.78
N PHE A 49 -15.76 -2.65 -1.90
CA PHE A 49 -15.19 -1.68 -2.83
C PHE A 49 -16.25 -0.78 -3.45
N ILE A 50 -17.41 -1.32 -3.82
CA ILE A 50 -18.54 -0.56 -4.38
C ILE A 50 -19.07 0.46 -3.38
N THR A 51 -19.13 0.11 -2.09
CA THR A 51 -19.61 1.01 -1.03
C THR A 51 -18.60 2.09 -0.61
N LEU A 52 -17.38 2.07 -1.15
CA LEU A 52 -16.28 2.87 -0.65
C LEU A 52 -16.12 4.19 -1.41
N ASP A 53 -16.30 5.32 -0.73
CA ASP A 53 -15.94 6.63 -1.28
C ASP A 53 -14.41 6.83 -1.25
N PRO A 54 -13.74 7.07 -2.41
CA PRO A 54 -12.31 7.29 -2.47
C PRO A 54 -11.81 8.49 -1.66
N PHE A 55 -12.60 9.56 -1.53
CA PHE A 55 -12.22 10.75 -0.76
C PHE A 55 -12.28 10.50 0.74
N ASP A 56 -13.32 9.84 1.22
CA ASP A 56 -13.46 9.50 2.64
C ASP A 56 -12.45 8.44 3.07
N LEU A 57 -12.14 7.49 2.19
CA LEU A 57 -11.04 6.57 2.41
C LEU A 57 -9.71 7.32 2.58
N GLN A 58 -9.42 8.26 1.68
CA GLN A 58 -8.19 9.05 1.74
C GLN A 58 -8.11 9.85 3.05
N LYS A 59 -9.19 10.55 3.44
CA LYS A 59 -9.28 11.28 4.71
C LYS A 59 -9.01 10.36 5.90
N THR A 60 -9.60 9.17 5.89
CA THR A 60 -9.44 8.19 6.97
C THR A 60 -8.00 7.70 7.10
N ILE A 61 -7.35 7.40 5.97
CA ILE A 61 -5.94 7.00 5.94
C ILE A 61 -5.06 8.13 6.48
N GLN A 62 -5.26 9.37 6.01
CA GLN A 62 -4.48 10.53 6.46
C GLN A 62 -4.65 10.80 7.96
N LYS A 63 -5.87 10.68 8.49
CA LYS A 63 -6.15 10.79 9.93
C LYS A 63 -5.36 9.75 10.74
N LYS A 64 -5.40 8.48 10.31
CA LYS A 64 -4.67 7.38 10.98
C LYS A 64 -3.15 7.59 10.92
N LEU A 65 -2.62 7.98 9.77
CA LEU A 65 -1.20 8.29 9.61
C LEU A 65 -0.77 9.44 10.53
N LYS A 66 -1.54 10.53 10.58
CA LYS A 66 -1.26 11.67 11.46
C LYS A 66 -1.20 11.26 12.94
N LEU A 67 -2.12 10.38 13.38
CA LEU A 67 -2.11 9.85 14.73
C LEU A 67 -0.85 9.00 15.00
N LEU A 68 -0.53 8.07 14.09
CA LEU A 68 0.65 7.22 14.21
C LEU A 68 1.93 8.05 14.28
N PHE A 69 2.10 9.01 13.37
CA PHE A 69 3.27 9.90 13.37
C PHE A 69 3.32 10.77 14.63
N LYS A 70 2.19 11.25 15.14
CA LYS A 70 2.16 11.97 16.42
C LYS A 70 2.68 11.09 17.56
N LEU A 71 2.24 9.83 17.64
CA LEU A 71 2.68 8.89 18.67
C LEU A 71 4.19 8.61 18.56
N VAL A 72 4.67 8.29 17.35
CA VAL A 72 6.10 8.00 17.11
C VAL A 72 6.98 9.22 17.40
N ASN A 73 6.55 10.42 17.00
CA ASN A 73 7.35 11.64 17.21
C ASN A 73 7.39 12.05 18.70
N VAL A 74 6.30 11.82 19.44
CA VAL A 74 6.29 11.95 20.91
C VAL A 74 7.25 10.95 21.58
N GLN A 75 7.39 9.73 21.05
CA GLN A 75 8.35 8.75 21.57
C GLN A 75 9.80 9.18 21.28
N ASN A 76 10.06 9.69 20.08
CA ASN A 76 11.39 10.12 19.63
C ASN A 76 11.90 11.36 20.40
N THR A 77 11.00 12.27 20.77
CA THR A 77 11.34 13.44 21.62
C THR A 77 11.58 13.07 23.08
N LYS A 78 10.89 12.04 23.62
CA LYS A 78 11.19 11.48 24.94
C LYS A 78 12.55 10.78 25.00
N GLN A 79 12.93 10.04 23.94
CA GLN A 79 14.24 9.39 23.85
C GLN A 79 15.40 10.39 23.78
N ARG A 80 15.21 11.54 23.11
CA ARG A 80 16.23 12.61 23.03
C ARG A 80 16.38 13.45 24.30
N LYS A 81 15.39 13.46 25.21
CA LYS A 81 15.47 14.14 26.50
C LYS A 81 16.17 13.33 27.60
N ALA A 82 16.48 12.06 27.34
CA ALA A 82 17.14 11.16 28.28
C ALA A 82 18.68 11.12 28.07
N ILE A 83 19.25 12.13 27.39
CA ILE A 83 20.69 12.33 27.20
C ILE A 83 21.04 13.69 27.79
#